data_AF-A0A098G6Z1-F1
#
_entry.id   AF-A0A098G6Z1-F1
#
_cell.length_a   1.000
_cell.length_b   1.000
_cell.length_c   1.000
_cell.angle_alpha   90.00
_cell.angle_beta   90.00
_cell.angle_gamma   90.00
#
_symmetry.space_group_name_H-M   'P 1'
#
loop_
_entity.id
_entity.type
_entity.pdbx_description
1 polymer ?
#
loop_
_entity_poly.entity_id
_entity_poly.type
_entity_poly.pdbx_seq_one_letter_code
_entity_poly.pdbx_strand_id
1 'polypeptide(L)'
;MQYRVTEHYARGEEKLIAEFSELPDTKIFTAEKLALAAIDRKKLIYRIYDDAELLHEFNEQQISIAYANYADGHADISQVVSFPFSVMLKTKEATEKRNIANFNDKEDVYLFVFSKCKSDNIVQDSDLFFITKDGQYLLDTLNKVICASRQKQSSSDSTDDKGERFSPTALPSRPKPPGEPGDYWIEDNSDDESP
;
A
#
# COMPACT_ATOMS: atom_id res chain seq x y z
N MET A 1 -25.05 -7.09 -5.36
CA MET A 1 -24.73 -6.87 -3.95
C MET A 1 -23.44 -6.08 -3.92
N GLN A 2 -23.47 -4.91 -3.28
CA GLN A 2 -22.33 -4.03 -3.12
C GLN A 2 -22.18 -3.75 -1.63
N TYR A 3 -21.06 -4.20 -1.08
CA TYR A 3 -20.78 -4.05 0.35
C TYR A 3 -20.04 -2.73 0.58
N ARG A 4 -20.61 -1.87 1.41
CA ARG A 4 -20.10 -0.53 1.69
C ARG A 4 -19.51 -0.48 3.08
N VAL A 5 -18.30 0.09 3.19
CA VAL A 5 -17.62 0.29 4.47
C VAL A 5 -17.58 1.76 4.78
N THR A 6 -18.06 2.11 5.97
CA THR A 6 -17.95 3.46 6.51
C THR A 6 -17.01 3.51 7.71
N GLU A 7 -16.41 4.68 7.92
CA GLU A 7 -15.66 5.02 9.13
C GLU A 7 -16.32 6.20 9.84
N HIS A 8 -16.30 6.19 11.16
CA HIS A 8 -16.92 7.24 11.97
C HIS A 8 -16.11 7.50 13.24
N TYR A 9 -15.75 8.77 13.44
CA TYR A 9 -15.12 9.25 14.67
C TYR A 9 -16.17 9.61 15.72
N ALA A 10 -15.82 9.51 17.01
CA ALA A 10 -16.72 9.81 18.13
C ALA A 10 -17.48 11.15 18.08
N ARG A 11 -16.99 12.13 17.32
CA ARG A 11 -17.58 13.47 17.14
C ARG A 11 -17.57 13.94 15.68
N GLY A 12 -17.36 13.02 14.74
CA GLY A 12 -17.25 13.32 13.32
C GLY A 12 -18.50 12.93 12.55
N GLU A 13 -18.48 13.15 11.24
CA GLU A 13 -19.48 12.58 10.34
C GLU A 13 -19.09 11.14 9.97
N GLU A 14 -20.09 10.32 9.68
CA GLU A 14 -19.88 9.00 9.10
C GLU A 14 -19.48 9.14 7.64
N LYS A 15 -18.32 8.59 7.27
CA LYS A 15 -17.76 8.72 5.93
C LYS A 15 -17.67 7.37 5.26
N LEU A 16 -18.17 7.27 4.04
CA LEU A 16 -17.94 6.10 3.18
C LEU A 16 -16.46 6.07 2.74
N ILE A 17 -15.78 4.94 2.93
CA ILE A 17 -14.34 4.81 2.63
C ILE A 17 -14.04 3.82 1.52
N ALA A 18 -14.85 2.77 1.41
CA ALA A 18 -14.63 1.70 0.44
C ALA A 18 -15.92 0.99 0.07
N GLU A 19 -15.91 0.38 -1.11
CA GLU A 19 -16.98 -0.48 -1.62
C GLU A 19 -16.38 -1.76 -2.20
N PHE A 20 -17.06 -2.89 -1.98
CA PHE A 20 -16.57 -4.22 -2.36
C PHE A 20 -17.66 -5.03 -3.07
N SER A 21 -17.22 -5.90 -3.97
CA SER A 21 -18.11 -6.84 -4.66
C SER A 21 -18.46 -8.06 -3.80
N GLU A 22 -17.60 -8.41 -2.84
CA GLU A 22 -17.72 -9.63 -2.04
C GLU A 22 -17.50 -9.34 -0.54
N LEU A 23 -18.36 -9.91 0.32
CA LEU A 23 -18.28 -9.74 1.79
C LEU A 23 -16.95 -10.21 2.42
N PRO A 24 -16.32 -11.33 1.97
CA PRO A 24 -15.02 -11.74 2.48
C PRO A 24 -13.95 -10.64 2.31
N ASP A 25 -13.96 -9.95 1.17
CA ASP A 25 -13.01 -8.86 0.88
C ASP A 25 -13.21 -7.69 1.82
N THR A 26 -14.48 -7.36 2.09
CA THR A 26 -14.86 -6.34 3.08
C THR A 26 -14.30 -6.69 4.46
N LYS A 27 -14.46 -7.94 4.89
CA LYS A 27 -13.97 -8.40 6.20
C LYS A 27 -12.45 -8.33 6.31
N ILE A 28 -11.72 -8.73 5.26
CA ILE A 28 -10.25 -8.63 5.22
C ILE A 28 -9.82 -7.16 5.39
N PHE A 29 -10.43 -6.25 4.63
CA PHE A 29 -10.10 -4.83 4.71
C PHE A 29 -10.42 -4.23 6.09
N THR A 30 -11.63 -4.45 6.61
CA THR A 30 -12.05 -3.89 7.90
C THR A 30 -11.21 -4.43 9.05
N ALA A 31 -10.82 -5.71 9.02
CA ALA A 31 -9.96 -6.29 10.04
C ALA A 31 -8.57 -5.62 10.08
N GLU A 32 -7.98 -5.33 8.92
CA GLU A 32 -6.70 -4.62 8.85
C GLU A 32 -6.83 -3.16 9.32
N LYS A 33 -7.91 -2.46 8.92
CA LYS A 33 -8.19 -1.09 9.39
C LYS A 33 -8.36 -1.03 10.90
N LEU A 34 -9.07 -2.00 11.50
CA LEU A 34 -9.20 -2.13 12.95
C LEU A 34 -7.84 -2.35 13.63
N ALA A 35 -7.00 -3.23 13.09
CA ALA A 35 -5.66 -3.47 13.63
C ALA A 35 -4.79 -2.20 13.59
N LEU A 36 -4.80 -1.47 12.48
CA LEU A 36 -4.10 -0.19 12.35
C LEU A 36 -4.65 0.88 13.30
N ALA A 37 -5.98 1.00 13.42
CA ALA A 37 -6.60 1.94 14.35
C ALA A 37 -6.23 1.65 15.81
N ALA A 38 -6.11 0.37 16.18
CA ALA A 38 -5.65 -0.04 17.50
C ALA A 38 -4.18 0.36 17.76
N ILE A 39 -3.29 0.18 16.78
CA ILE A 39 -1.88 0.62 16.85
C ILE A 39 -1.81 2.14 17.02
N ASP A 40 -2.56 2.89 16.21
CA ASP A 40 -2.62 4.35 16.24
C ASP A 40 -3.39 4.92 17.44
N ARG A 41 -4.02 4.06 18.25
CA ARG A 41 -4.92 4.43 19.36
C ARG A 41 -6.06 5.36 18.91
N LYS A 42 -6.50 5.21 17.66
CA LYS A 42 -7.63 5.96 17.09
C LYS A 42 -8.93 5.38 17.63
N LYS A 43 -9.89 6.27 17.89
CA LYS A 43 -11.23 5.91 18.34
C LYS A 43 -12.22 6.01 17.20
N LEU A 44 -12.44 4.87 16.55
CA LEU A 44 -13.21 4.76 15.32
C LEU A 44 -14.25 3.66 15.45
N ILE A 45 -15.39 3.89 14.80
CA ILE A 45 -16.43 2.91 14.55
C ILE A 45 -16.38 2.59 13.06
N TYR A 46 -16.28 1.31 12.73
CA TYR A 46 -16.42 0.85 11.36
C TYR A 46 -17.77 0.16 11.19
N ARG A 47 -18.44 0.40 10.08
CA ARG A 47 -19.70 -0.28 9.74
C ARG A 47 -19.64 -0.87 8.35
N ILE A 48 -20.30 -2.01 8.18
CA ILE A 48 -20.47 -2.68 6.90
C ILE A 48 -21.95 -2.71 6.58
N TYR A 49 -22.30 -2.19 5.40
CA TYR A 49 -23.64 -2.22 4.86
C TYR A 49 -23.69 -3.12 3.61
N ASP A 50 -24.79 -3.82 3.40
CA ASP A 50 -25.17 -4.38 2.09
C ASP A 50 -26.28 -3.49 1.53
N ASP A 51 -25.95 -2.74 0.48
CA ASP A 51 -26.76 -1.63 -0.04
C ASP A 51 -27.15 -0.61 1.06
N ALA A 52 -28.29 -0.82 1.73
CA ALA A 52 -28.81 0.04 2.80
C ALA A 52 -28.98 -0.68 4.15
N GLU A 53 -28.74 -1.99 4.21
CA GLU A 53 -28.89 -2.78 5.44
C GLU A 53 -27.55 -2.86 6.18
N LEU A 54 -27.54 -2.45 7.45
CA LEU A 54 -26.37 -2.60 8.31
C LEU A 54 -26.16 -4.08 8.64
N LEU A 55 -25.05 -4.65 8.18
CA LEU A 55 -24.69 -6.04 8.46
C LEU A 55 -23.86 -6.17 9.74
N HIS A 56 -22.82 -5.33 9.87
CA HIS A 56 -21.87 -5.41 10.97
C HIS A 56 -21.47 -4.01 11.45
N GLU A 57 -21.45 -3.81 12.77
CA GLU A 57 -20.88 -2.64 13.43
C GLU A 57 -19.72 -3.07 14.32
N PHE A 58 -18.59 -2.38 14.20
CA PHE A 58 -17.38 -2.59 15.01
C PHE A 58 -17.15 -1.35 15.88
N ASN A 59 -17.58 -1.41 17.14
CA ASN A 59 -17.41 -0.37 18.15
C ASN A 59 -16.77 -0.94 19.43
N GLU A 60 -15.53 -1.44 19.32
CA GLU A 60 -14.84 -2.13 20.42
C GLU A 60 -14.65 -1.23 21.67
N GLN A 61 -14.55 0.07 21.46
CA GLN A 61 -14.25 1.04 22.50
C GLN A 61 -15.52 1.62 23.15
N GLN A 62 -16.70 1.07 22.81
CA GLN A 62 -18.01 1.49 23.31
C GLN A 62 -18.16 3.02 23.27
N ILE A 63 -17.76 3.61 22.16
CA ILE A 63 -17.81 5.05 21.96
C ILE A 63 -19.28 5.45 22.04
N SER A 64 -19.60 6.35 22.97
CA SER A 64 -20.93 6.94 23.05
C SER A 64 -21.10 7.95 21.92
N ILE A 65 -22.15 7.73 21.13
CA ILE A 65 -22.44 8.47 19.90
C ILE A 65 -23.61 9.44 20.12
N ALA A 66 -23.94 9.76 21.39
CA ALA A 66 -25.14 10.52 21.76
C ALA A 66 -25.28 11.92 21.11
N TYR A 67 -24.20 12.44 20.50
CA TYR A 67 -24.14 13.75 19.85
C TYR A 67 -23.59 13.69 18.41
N ALA A 68 -23.40 12.50 17.83
CA ALA A 68 -22.90 12.41 16.47
C ALA A 68 -24.07 12.40 15.48
N ASN A 69 -23.89 13.09 14.35
CA ASN A 69 -24.86 13.07 13.26
C ASN A 69 -24.77 11.70 12.58
N TYR A 70 -25.79 10.87 12.79
CA TYR A 70 -25.97 9.66 11.99
C TYR A 70 -26.43 10.05 10.59
N ALA A 71 -26.09 9.22 9.61
CA ALA A 71 -26.98 9.08 8.47
C ALA A 71 -28.28 8.43 8.99
N ASP A 72 -29.24 9.24 9.43
CA ASP A 72 -30.53 8.78 9.93
C ASP A 72 -31.33 8.17 8.77
N GLY A 73 -31.15 6.87 8.57
CA GLY A 73 -31.82 6.12 7.52
C GLY A 73 -31.30 6.44 6.11
N HIS A 74 -31.87 5.68 5.18
CA HIS A 74 -31.60 5.52 3.74
C HIS A 74 -31.10 6.72 2.90
N ALA A 75 -31.12 7.96 3.40
CA ALA A 75 -30.94 9.20 2.65
C ALA A 75 -29.51 9.81 2.70
N ASP A 76 -28.73 9.67 3.77
CA ASP A 76 -27.47 10.46 3.89
C ASP A 76 -26.22 9.77 3.32
N ILE A 77 -26.19 8.43 3.30
CA ILE A 77 -25.13 7.67 2.60
C ILE A 77 -25.39 7.66 1.06
N SER A 78 -26.46 8.31 0.60
CA SER A 78 -26.86 8.38 -0.81
C SER A 78 -26.07 9.40 -1.62
N GLN A 79 -25.13 10.12 -0.99
CA GLN A 79 -24.18 10.94 -1.74
C GLN A 79 -23.49 10.04 -2.77
N VAL A 80 -23.54 10.49 -4.02
CA VAL A 80 -22.84 9.89 -5.16
C VAL A 80 -21.34 10.04 -4.90
N VAL A 81 -20.82 9.20 -4.02
CA VAL A 81 -19.40 9.15 -3.68
C VAL A 81 -18.73 8.44 -4.84
N SER A 82 -18.16 9.24 -5.73
CA SER A 82 -17.28 8.72 -6.77
C SER A 82 -15.98 8.29 -6.11
N PHE A 83 -15.75 6.98 -6.03
CA PHE A 83 -14.47 6.44 -5.60
C PHE A 83 -13.42 6.67 -6.69
N PRO A 84 -12.39 7.51 -6.46
CA PRO A 84 -11.36 7.78 -7.46
C PRO A 84 -10.44 6.57 -7.68
N PHE A 85 -10.37 5.60 -6.78
CA PHE A 85 -9.51 4.44 -6.93
C PHE A 85 -10.31 3.15 -7.05
N SER A 86 -9.90 2.29 -7.98
CA SER A 86 -10.51 0.99 -8.22
C SER A 86 -9.44 -0.09 -8.28
N VAL A 87 -9.78 -1.27 -7.75
CA VAL A 87 -8.98 -2.47 -7.83
C VAL A 87 -9.70 -3.47 -8.74
N MET A 88 -9.03 -3.87 -9.81
CA MET A 88 -9.50 -4.94 -10.69
C MET A 88 -8.64 -6.18 -10.54
N LEU A 89 -9.27 -7.34 -10.52
CA LEU A 89 -8.61 -8.64 -10.46
C LEU A 89 -8.70 -9.32 -11.82
N LYS A 90 -7.59 -9.87 -12.28
CA LYS A 90 -7.56 -10.84 -13.38
C LYS A 90 -6.96 -12.14 -12.86
N THR A 91 -7.80 -13.18 -12.82
CA THR A 91 -7.33 -14.54 -12.51
C THR A 91 -6.77 -15.20 -13.78
N LYS A 92 -5.98 -16.25 -13.61
CA LYS A 92 -5.41 -17.00 -14.75
C LYS A 92 -6.49 -17.58 -15.67
N GLU A 93 -7.61 -17.99 -15.10
CA GLU A 93 -8.71 -18.64 -15.82
C GLU A 93 -9.67 -17.64 -16.46
N ALA A 94 -9.77 -16.42 -15.92
CA ALA A 94 -10.63 -15.38 -16.45
C ALA A 94 -9.97 -14.59 -17.58
N THR A 95 -10.68 -14.46 -18.71
CA THR A 95 -10.23 -13.62 -19.83
C THR A 95 -10.36 -12.13 -19.50
N GLU A 96 -11.40 -11.77 -18.75
CA GLU A 96 -11.76 -10.39 -18.41
C GLU A 96 -11.26 -9.97 -17.01
N LYS A 97 -11.05 -8.66 -16.85
CA LYS A 97 -10.74 -8.07 -15.54
C LYS A 97 -12.06 -7.76 -14.84
N ARG A 98 -12.21 -8.24 -13.61
CA ARG A 98 -13.37 -7.91 -12.76
C ARG A 98 -13.01 -6.85 -11.75
N ASN A 99 -13.86 -5.83 -11.57
CA ASN A 99 -13.72 -4.91 -10.44
C ASN A 99 -14.04 -5.69 -9.15
N ILE A 100 -13.21 -5.55 -8.13
CA ILE A 100 -13.41 -6.23 -6.84
C ILE A 100 -13.65 -5.23 -5.69
N ALA A 101 -13.05 -4.04 -5.78
CA ALA A 101 -13.16 -3.03 -4.74
C ALA A 101 -12.90 -1.62 -5.28
N ASN A 102 -13.49 -0.61 -4.63
CA ASN A 102 -13.31 0.81 -4.89
C ASN A 102 -13.02 1.56 -3.58
N PHE A 103 -12.20 2.61 -3.65
CA PHE A 103 -11.68 3.32 -2.47
C PHE A 103 -11.59 4.83 -2.66
N ASN A 104 -11.72 5.56 -1.55
CA ASN A 104 -11.54 7.01 -1.51
C ASN A 104 -10.09 7.44 -1.30
N ASP A 105 -9.27 6.59 -0.69
CA ASP A 105 -7.86 6.84 -0.43
C ASP A 105 -6.99 5.81 -1.14
N LYS A 106 -5.87 6.27 -1.71
CA LYS A 106 -4.86 5.44 -2.34
C LYS A 106 -4.24 4.48 -1.34
N GLU A 107 -3.95 4.92 -0.11
CA GLU A 107 -3.28 4.06 0.89
C GLU A 107 -4.18 2.87 1.28
N ASP A 108 -5.48 3.09 1.37
CA ASP A 108 -6.46 2.03 1.66
C ASP A 108 -6.53 0.98 0.53
N VAL A 109 -6.31 1.38 -0.73
CA VAL A 109 -6.19 0.44 -1.87
C VAL A 109 -5.01 -0.51 -1.64
N TYR A 110 -3.84 0.04 -1.35
CA TYR A 110 -2.64 -0.78 -1.15
C TYR A 110 -2.79 -1.66 0.07
N LEU A 111 -3.30 -1.11 1.18
CA LEU A 111 -3.61 -1.87 2.38
C LEU A 111 -4.47 -3.10 2.06
N PHE A 112 -5.58 -2.90 1.33
CA PHE A 112 -6.45 -3.99 0.92
C PHE A 112 -5.73 -5.02 0.05
N VAL A 113 -5.03 -4.61 -1.01
CA VAL A 113 -4.36 -5.54 -1.92
C VAL A 113 -3.29 -6.35 -1.18
N PHE A 114 -2.51 -5.72 -0.30
CA PHE A 114 -1.53 -6.39 0.54
C PHE A 114 -2.16 -7.39 1.52
N SER A 115 -3.23 -7.00 2.21
CA SER A 115 -3.94 -7.87 3.16
C SER A 115 -4.64 -9.04 2.47
N LYS A 116 -5.20 -8.81 1.27
CA LYS A 116 -5.81 -9.87 0.45
C LYS A 116 -4.77 -10.86 -0.06
N CYS A 117 -3.65 -10.40 -0.60
CA CYS A 117 -2.54 -11.29 -1.00
C CYS A 117 -2.00 -12.14 0.16
N LYS A 118 -2.03 -11.62 1.39
CA LYS A 118 -1.54 -12.30 2.59
C LYS A 118 -2.54 -13.29 3.18
N SER A 119 -3.82 -12.91 3.25
CA SER A 119 -4.83 -13.61 4.06
C SER A 119 -5.78 -14.45 3.23
N ASP A 120 -5.91 -14.17 1.93
CA ASP A 120 -6.81 -14.90 1.05
C ASP A 120 -6.08 -16.09 0.38
N ASN A 121 -6.55 -17.29 0.71
CA ASN A 121 -6.03 -18.53 0.15
C ASN A 121 -6.52 -18.80 -1.28
N ILE A 122 -7.57 -18.10 -1.73
CA ILE A 122 -8.13 -18.26 -3.07
C ILE A 122 -7.20 -17.60 -4.10
N VAL A 123 -6.57 -16.48 -3.71
CA VAL A 123 -5.65 -15.71 -4.56
C VAL A 123 -4.39 -16.51 -4.87
N GLN A 124 -4.19 -16.75 -6.15
CA GLN A 124 -3.01 -17.44 -6.69
C GLN A 124 -1.87 -16.46 -6.97
N ASP A 125 -0.64 -16.96 -7.01
CA ASP A 125 0.54 -16.15 -7.31
C ASP A 125 0.51 -15.53 -8.72
N SER A 126 -0.19 -16.18 -9.65
CA SER A 126 -0.39 -15.70 -11.01
C SER A 126 -1.49 -14.65 -11.16
N ASP A 127 -2.31 -14.45 -10.13
CA ASP A 127 -3.41 -13.49 -10.21
C ASP A 127 -2.87 -12.07 -10.16
N LEU A 128 -3.42 -11.21 -11.03
CA LEU A 128 -2.97 -9.84 -11.20
C LEU A 128 -4.02 -8.88 -10.67
N PHE A 129 -3.61 -8.04 -9.74
CA PHE A 129 -4.34 -6.88 -9.27
C PHE A 129 -3.92 -5.65 -10.07
N PHE A 130 -4.88 -4.95 -10.65
CA PHE A 130 -4.68 -3.68 -11.35
C PHE A 130 -5.29 -2.58 -10.50
N ILE A 131 -4.47 -1.61 -10.10
CA ILE A 131 -4.92 -0.43 -9.37
C ILE A 131 -5.07 0.69 -10.37
N THR A 132 -6.30 1.21 -10.52
CA THR A 132 -6.61 2.30 -11.44
C THR A 132 -7.14 3.51 -10.70
N LYS A 133 -6.83 4.71 -11.21
CA LYS A 133 -7.41 5.98 -10.77
C LYS A 133 -8.39 6.52 -11.83
N ASP A 134 -9.53 7.03 -11.38
CA ASP A 134 -10.60 7.64 -12.17
C ASP A 134 -11.05 6.72 -13.34
N GLY A 135 -10.95 5.39 -13.14
CA GLY A 135 -11.27 4.36 -14.13
C GLY A 135 -10.36 4.28 -15.35
N GLN A 136 -9.39 5.19 -15.51
CA GLN A 136 -8.59 5.33 -16.75
C GLN A 136 -7.10 5.16 -16.53
N TYR A 137 -6.57 5.64 -15.40
CA TYR A 137 -5.13 5.72 -15.17
C TYR A 137 -4.65 4.51 -14.38
N LEU A 138 -3.93 3.59 -15.02
CA LEU A 138 -3.26 2.50 -14.31
C LEU A 138 -2.13 3.05 -13.44
N LEU A 139 -2.25 2.87 -12.13
CA LEU A 139 -1.24 3.28 -11.15
C LEU A 139 -0.22 2.18 -10.89
N ASP A 140 -0.69 0.95 -10.73
CA ASP A 140 0.18 -0.18 -10.36
C ASP A 140 -0.43 -1.51 -10.82
N THR A 141 0.43 -2.51 -10.95
CA THR A 141 0.04 -3.90 -11.19
C THR A 141 0.77 -4.78 -10.20
N LEU A 142 0.01 -5.48 -9.36
CA LEU A 142 0.52 -6.27 -8.25
C LEU A 142 0.10 -7.72 -8.39
N ASN A 143 0.88 -8.61 -7.80
CA ASN A 143 0.51 -9.99 -7.54
C ASN A 143 1.05 -10.40 -6.16
N LYS A 144 0.73 -11.61 -5.72
CA LYS A 144 1.13 -12.10 -4.40
C LYS A 144 2.64 -12.06 -4.17
N VAL A 145 3.44 -12.37 -5.19
CA VAL A 145 4.91 -12.36 -5.12
C VAL A 145 5.46 -10.95 -4.94
N ILE A 146 4.97 -9.98 -5.73
CA ILE A 146 5.35 -8.56 -5.62
C ILE A 146 4.88 -8.00 -4.28
N CYS A 147 3.69 -8.38 -3.82
CA CYS A 147 3.20 -7.96 -2.52
C CYS A 147 4.10 -8.45 -1.38
N ALA A 148 4.50 -9.72 -1.41
CA ALA A 148 5.39 -10.30 -0.42
C ALA A 148 6.80 -9.68 -0.45
N SER A 149 7.32 -9.33 -1.63
CA SER A 149 8.66 -8.70 -1.74
C SER A 149 8.66 -7.27 -1.19
N ARG A 150 7.63 -6.47 -1.49
CA ARG A 150 7.52 -5.09 -0.98
C ARG A 150 7.32 -5.05 0.54
N GLN A 151 6.54 -5.98 1.11
CA GLN A 151 6.40 -6.09 2.57
C GLN A 151 7.72 -6.43 3.28
N LYS A 152 8.55 -7.28 2.66
CA LYS A 152 9.89 -7.60 3.19
C LYS A 152 10.81 -6.39 3.17
N GLN A 153 10.80 -5.61 2.08
CA GLN A 153 11.59 -4.37 1.97
C GLN A 153 11.18 -3.33 3.03
N SER A 154 9.88 -3.11 3.23
CA SER A 154 9.41 -2.19 4.28
C SER A 154 9.78 -2.65 5.69
N SER A 155 9.88 -3.97 5.92
CA SER A 155 10.31 -4.50 7.22
C SER A 155 11.83 -4.43 7.43
N SER A 156 12.63 -4.59 6.37
CA SER A 156 14.11 -4.50 6.46
C SER A 156 14.61 -3.07 6.66
N ASP A 157 13.85 -2.06 6.21
CA ASP A 157 14.18 -0.64 6.47
C ASP A 157 14.02 -0.25 7.95
N SER A 158 13.36 -1.10 8.77
CA SER A 158 13.20 -0.88 10.21
C SER A 158 14.25 -1.59 11.08
N THR A 159 15.16 -2.36 10.47
CA THR A 159 16.26 -3.03 11.17
C THR A 159 17.57 -2.26 10.99
N ASP A 160 18.00 -1.66 12.11
CA ASP A 160 19.32 -1.10 12.40
C ASP A 160 19.77 0.18 11.65
N ASP A 161 19.57 1.28 12.36
CA ASP A 161 20.32 2.54 12.29
C ASP A 161 21.80 2.36 12.72
N LYS A 162 22.49 1.41 12.07
CA LYS A 162 23.96 1.27 12.12
C LYS A 162 24.52 1.09 10.72
N GLY A 163 24.44 2.18 9.96
CA GLY A 163 25.52 2.63 9.11
C GLY A 163 26.15 1.62 8.15
N GLU A 164 25.40 1.17 7.15
CA GLU A 164 25.99 0.84 5.85
C GLU A 164 25.37 1.74 4.79
N ARG A 165 26.05 2.87 4.53
CA ARG A 165 25.78 3.68 3.35
C ARG A 165 26.08 2.81 2.14
N PHE A 166 25.04 2.38 1.42
CA PHE A 166 25.20 1.79 0.09
C PHE A 166 25.92 2.81 -0.81
N SER A 167 27.23 2.66 -0.92
CA SER A 167 28.03 3.33 -1.92
C SER A 167 27.89 2.53 -3.23
N PRO A 168 27.69 3.20 -4.38
CA PRO A 168 27.72 2.50 -5.65
C PRO A 168 29.05 1.75 -5.77
N THR A 169 28.98 0.44 -6.03
CA THR A 169 30.16 -0.38 -6.30
C THR A 169 30.93 0.27 -7.44
N ALA A 170 32.19 0.66 -7.17
CA ALA A 170 33.03 1.24 -8.19
C ALA A 170 33.13 0.27 -9.38
N LEU A 171 32.94 0.79 -10.59
CA LEU A 171 33.13 0.00 -11.81
C LEU A 171 34.54 -0.61 -11.78
N PRO A 172 34.70 -1.91 -12.09
CA PRO A 172 36.01 -2.52 -12.14
C PRO A 172 36.89 -1.73 -13.11
N SER A 173 38.05 -1.28 -12.60
CA SER A 173 39.00 -0.54 -13.41
C SER A 173 39.39 -1.37 -14.63
N ARG A 174 39.29 -0.75 -15.81
CA ARG A 174 39.69 -1.37 -17.07
C ARG A 174 41.12 -1.88 -16.93
N PRO A 175 41.43 -3.13 -17.34
CA PRO A 175 42.81 -3.60 -17.35
C PRO A 175 43.66 -2.64 -18.19
N LYS A 176 44.77 -2.15 -17.62
CA LYS A 176 45.75 -1.35 -18.36
C LYS A 176 46.27 -2.21 -19.53
N PRO A 177 46.21 -1.72 -20.78
CA PRO A 177 46.83 -2.43 -21.89
C PRO A 177 48.35 -2.55 -21.64
N PRO A 178 48.98 -3.69 -21.93
CA PRO A 178 50.42 -3.84 -21.79
C PRO A 178 51.11 -2.98 -22.86
N GLY A 179 51.89 -1.98 -22.42
CA GLY A 179 52.63 -1.10 -23.31
C GLY A 179 52.64 0.34 -22.84
N GLU A 180 53.35 0.61 -21.74
CA GLU A 180 53.74 1.97 -21.38
C GLU A 180 55.13 2.21 -22.02
N PRO A 181 55.32 3.23 -22.87
CA PRO A 181 56.66 3.70 -23.20
C PRO A 181 57.28 4.24 -21.91
N GLY A 182 58.52 3.84 -21.59
CA GLY A 182 59.19 4.29 -20.38
C GLY A 182 59.39 5.81 -20.39
N ASP A 183 58.78 6.49 -19.44
CA ASP A 183 59.11 7.88 -19.14
C ASP A 183 60.48 7.90 -18.44
N TYR A 184 61.48 8.29 -19.22
CA TYR A 184 62.81 8.67 -18.77
C TYR A 184 62.68 9.81 -17.75
N TRP A 185 62.76 9.51 -16.46
CA TRP A 185 63.09 10.52 -15.46
C TRP A 185 64.60 10.74 -15.51
N ILE A 186 65.00 11.89 -16.07
CA ILE A 186 66.37 12.40 -16.00
C ILE A 186 66.57 12.89 -14.56
N GLU A 187 67.54 12.32 -13.85
CA GLU A 187 67.99 12.83 -12.55
C GLU A 187 68.76 14.14 -12.78
N ASP A 188 68.13 15.29 -12.52
CA ASP A 188 68.86 16.55 -12.40
C ASP A 188 69.58 16.56 -11.04
N ASN A 189 70.86 16.22 -11.08
CA ASN A 189 71.84 16.54 -10.04
C ASN A 189 72.11 18.05 -10.06
N SER A 190 71.76 18.73 -8.98
CA SER A 190 72.49 19.92 -8.55
C SER A 190 72.56 19.94 -7.03
N ASP A 191 73.70 19.46 -6.52
CA ASP A 191 74.25 19.80 -5.22
C ASP A 191 74.37 21.33 -5.07
N ASP A 192 73.90 21.87 -3.95
CA ASP A 192 74.70 22.80 -3.12
C ASP A 192 73.97 23.08 -1.79
N GLU A 193 74.41 22.35 -0.76
CA GLU A 193 74.86 22.85 0.55
C GLU A 193 74.79 24.39 0.73
N SER A 194 74.21 24.99 1.78
CA SER A 194 74.58 24.89 3.20
C SER A 194 73.71 25.90 4.03
N PRO A 195 74.03 26.29 5.28
CA PRO A 195 73.18 26.21 6.48
C PRO A 195 72.48 27.51 6.90
#